data_AF-A0A961EN95-F1
#
_entry.id   AF-A0A961EN95-F1
#
_cell.length_a   1.000
_cell.length_b   1.000
_cell.length_c   1.000
_cell.angle_alpha   90.00
_cell.angle_beta   90.00
_cell.angle_gamma   90.00
#
_symmetry.space_group_name_H-M   'P 1'
#
loop_
_entity.id
_entity.type
_entity.pdbx_description
1 polymer ?
#
loop_
_entity_poly.entity_id
_entity_poly.type
_entity_poly.pdbx_seq_one_letter_code
_entity_poly.pdbx_strand_id
1 'polypeptide(L)'
;MPPTDLGRRPAGGMPRTAAVASLAAVLTYAVGSGIASALQPTGYAADQQSVTDLLADGVPFRWVAVGTFVLSGLMVVLAAIALPVARSRRGVLAVGGAAVTVLGLLPRDSMAVVEAPLLGCALVALLSLACWPVAGRRAREGDRIRAGVLLALVAGLGLAAVGDLGYGAYERVLAVALLGHVALAALHAWWVAGHRLGSRPVRMAVAAVVLGAAGMVGGIVTTVVMPAHVSMQYVDIRLALSPSPSDLGRVVVPTVLGDLEAGFAGIAPGVRAFPQVKADVVTSIG
;
A
#
# COMPACT_ATOMS: atom_id res chain seq x y z
N MET A 1 26.07 45.24 -2.51
CA MET A 1 25.80 43.85 -2.09
C MET A 1 24.33 43.77 -1.66
N PRO A 2 23.46 43.06 -2.38
CA PRO A 2 22.08 42.89 -1.93
C PRO A 2 22.04 41.90 -0.74
N PRO A 3 21.13 42.10 0.23
CA PRO A 3 21.03 41.24 1.40
C PRO A 3 20.67 39.80 1.00
N THR A 4 21.41 38.85 1.56
CA THR A 4 21.22 37.40 1.39
C THR A 4 19.91 36.98 2.05
N ASP A 5 19.02 36.40 1.25
CA ASP A 5 17.67 35.92 1.57
C ASP A 5 17.67 34.65 2.47
N LEU A 6 18.56 34.58 3.47
CA LEU A 6 18.80 33.43 4.35
C LEU A 6 17.82 33.34 5.54
N GLY A 7 16.61 33.87 5.40
CA GLY A 7 15.69 34.04 6.55
C GLY A 7 14.21 33.76 6.29
N ARG A 8 13.79 33.40 5.08
CA ARG A 8 12.37 33.04 4.85
C ARG A 8 12.10 31.63 5.36
N ARG A 9 11.79 31.51 6.65
CA ARG A 9 11.03 30.35 7.18
C ARG A 9 9.82 30.15 6.25
N PRO A 10 9.61 28.96 5.66
CA PRO A 10 8.40 28.71 4.91
C PRO A 10 7.21 29.00 5.83
N ALA A 11 6.35 29.92 5.41
CA ALA A 11 5.20 30.38 6.18
C ALA A 11 4.30 29.18 6.55
N GLY A 12 4.06 29.01 7.85
CA GLY A 12 2.99 28.18 8.42
C GLY A 12 3.00 26.71 8.00
N GLY A 13 3.65 25.86 8.79
CA GLY A 13 3.51 24.40 8.70
C GLY A 13 3.84 23.73 10.03
N MET A 14 3.26 22.56 10.27
CA MET A 14 3.45 21.73 11.45
C MET A 14 4.07 20.40 10.99
N PRO A 15 5.39 20.35 10.74
CA PRO A 15 6.01 19.22 10.05
C PRO A 15 5.88 17.91 10.82
N ARG A 16 5.86 17.97 12.17
CA ARG A 16 5.58 16.80 13.01
C ARG A 16 4.17 16.26 12.77
N THR A 17 3.17 17.13 12.75
CA THR A 17 1.78 16.75 12.47
C THR A 17 1.64 16.17 11.06
N ALA A 18 2.30 16.79 10.07
CA ALA A 18 2.33 16.27 8.71
C ALA A 18 2.94 14.87 8.63
N ALA A 19 4.06 14.63 9.32
CA ALA A 19 4.71 13.31 9.36
C ALA A 19 3.85 12.25 10.05
N VAL A 20 3.26 12.58 11.21
CA VAL A 20 2.37 11.65 11.93
C VAL A 20 1.11 11.34 11.11
N ALA A 21 0.46 12.35 10.54
CA ALA A 21 -0.75 12.17 9.74
C ALA A 21 -0.48 11.35 8.47
N SER A 22 0.59 11.66 7.73
CA SER A 22 0.94 10.91 6.51
C SER A 22 1.35 9.46 6.79
N LEU A 23 2.09 9.19 7.87
CA LEU A 23 2.37 7.82 8.32
C LEU A 23 1.10 7.09 8.76
N ALA A 24 0.22 7.77 9.49
CA ALA A 24 -1.08 7.22 9.87
C ALA A 24 -1.92 6.87 8.64
N ALA A 25 -1.90 7.70 7.57
CA ALA A 25 -2.58 7.41 6.32
C ALA A 25 -2.07 6.13 5.65
N VAL A 26 -0.74 5.97 5.54
CA VAL A 26 -0.10 4.77 4.97
C VAL A 26 -0.47 3.54 5.78
N LEU A 27 -0.33 3.59 7.10
CA LEU A 27 -0.61 2.45 7.98
C LEU A 27 -2.09 2.08 7.98
N THR A 28 -2.97 3.09 8.03
CA THR A 28 -4.42 2.87 7.99
C THR A 28 -4.81 2.19 6.69
N TYR A 29 -4.29 2.64 5.54
CA TYR A 29 -4.58 2.00 4.25
C TYR A 29 -4.00 0.58 4.18
N ALA A 30 -2.71 0.40 4.50
CA ALA A 30 -2.04 -0.89 4.37
C ALA A 30 -2.63 -1.96 5.30
N VAL A 31 -2.83 -1.62 6.57
CA VAL A 31 -3.43 -2.54 7.56
C VAL A 31 -4.92 -2.71 7.31
N GLY A 32 -5.64 -1.62 7.07
CA GLY A 32 -7.08 -1.65 6.86
C GLY A 32 -7.50 -2.43 5.62
N SER A 33 -6.79 -2.28 4.49
CA SER A 33 -7.05 -3.06 3.28
C SER A 33 -6.72 -4.55 3.47
N GLY A 34 -5.66 -4.86 4.23
CA GLY A 34 -5.31 -6.23 4.61
C GLY A 34 -6.37 -6.89 5.49
N ILE A 35 -6.84 -6.20 6.53
CA ILE A 35 -7.93 -6.68 7.40
C ILE A 35 -9.23 -6.84 6.61
N ALA A 36 -9.59 -5.83 5.79
CA ALA A 36 -10.81 -5.88 4.98
C ALA A 36 -10.80 -7.08 4.02
N SER A 37 -9.64 -7.43 3.48
CA SER A 37 -9.45 -8.59 2.61
C SER A 37 -9.52 -9.90 3.40
N ALA A 38 -8.90 -9.97 4.60
CA ALA A 38 -8.88 -11.16 5.44
C ALA A 38 -10.25 -11.52 6.05
N LEU A 39 -11.15 -10.54 6.15
CA LEU A 39 -12.52 -10.74 6.65
C LEU A 39 -13.50 -11.23 5.57
N GLN A 40 -13.08 -11.33 4.30
CA GLN A 40 -13.96 -11.79 3.24
C GLN A 40 -14.13 -13.32 3.25
N PRO A 41 -15.31 -13.83 2.84
CA PRO A 41 -15.53 -15.27 2.67
C PRO A 41 -14.61 -15.87 1.59
N THR A 42 -14.50 -17.20 1.57
CA THR A 42 -13.78 -17.95 0.54
C THR A 42 -14.30 -17.58 -0.85
N GLY A 43 -13.45 -16.95 -1.68
CA GLY A 43 -13.81 -16.47 -3.02
C GLY A 43 -13.25 -15.08 -3.37
N TYR A 44 -12.89 -14.27 -2.37
CA TYR A 44 -12.18 -13.00 -2.59
C TYR A 44 -10.68 -13.25 -2.74
N ALA A 45 -10.14 -13.01 -3.94
CA ALA A 45 -8.72 -13.13 -4.24
C ALA A 45 -8.06 -11.74 -4.20
N ALA A 46 -7.38 -11.39 -3.10
CA ALA A 46 -6.82 -10.05 -2.88
C ALA A 46 -5.71 -9.65 -3.87
N ASP A 47 -5.10 -10.62 -4.54
CA ASP A 47 -4.12 -10.42 -5.61
C ASP A 47 -4.78 -10.00 -6.93
N GLN A 48 -5.99 -10.48 -7.21
CA GLN A 48 -6.70 -10.22 -8.46
C GLN A 48 -7.76 -9.11 -8.31
N GLN A 49 -8.49 -9.10 -7.20
CA GLN A 49 -9.66 -8.23 -7.00
C GLN A 49 -9.31 -6.91 -6.31
N SER A 50 -10.02 -5.85 -6.70
CA SER A 50 -9.75 -4.50 -6.22
C SER A 50 -10.07 -4.36 -4.74
N VAL A 51 -9.33 -3.49 -4.04
CA VAL A 51 -9.73 -3.04 -2.70
C VAL A 51 -11.03 -2.24 -2.75
N THR A 52 -11.27 -1.49 -3.83
CA THR A 52 -12.51 -0.71 -3.98
C THR A 52 -13.75 -1.59 -4.16
N ASP A 53 -13.61 -2.84 -4.58
CA ASP A 53 -14.74 -3.78 -4.69
C ASP A 53 -15.31 -4.09 -3.30
N LEU A 54 -14.49 -3.98 -2.25
CA LEU A 54 -14.91 -4.17 -0.85
C LEU A 54 -15.83 -3.04 -0.34
N LEU A 55 -16.04 -1.99 -1.14
CA LEU A 55 -17.01 -0.94 -0.85
C LEU A 55 -18.43 -1.29 -1.33
N ALA A 56 -18.60 -2.37 -2.10
CA ALA A 56 -19.89 -2.73 -2.65
C ALA A 56 -20.93 -3.14 -1.58
N ASP A 57 -22.19 -2.88 -1.87
CA ASP A 57 -23.34 -3.35 -1.11
C ASP A 57 -23.37 -4.88 -1.08
N GLY A 58 -23.75 -5.44 0.08
CA GLY A 58 -23.76 -6.89 0.31
C GLY A 58 -22.40 -7.51 0.68
N VAL A 59 -21.29 -6.76 0.60
CA VAL A 59 -19.97 -7.23 1.04
C VAL A 59 -19.90 -7.33 2.57
N PRO A 60 -19.52 -8.49 3.15
CA PRO A 60 -19.32 -8.64 4.59
C PRO A 60 -18.29 -7.65 5.13
N PHE A 61 -18.58 -7.08 6.31
CA PHE A 61 -17.68 -6.14 6.99
C PHE A 61 -17.26 -4.91 6.15
N ARG A 62 -18.10 -4.49 5.19
CA ARG A 62 -17.91 -3.29 4.35
C ARG A 62 -17.42 -2.06 5.12
N TRP A 63 -17.90 -1.87 6.35
CA TRP A 63 -17.52 -0.76 7.22
C TRP A 63 -16.00 -0.68 7.46
N VAL A 64 -15.26 -1.79 7.40
CA VAL A 64 -13.80 -1.83 7.51
C VAL A 64 -13.15 -1.17 6.29
N ALA A 65 -13.61 -1.50 5.08
CA ALA A 65 -13.14 -0.89 3.84
C ALA A 65 -13.48 0.61 3.80
N VAL A 66 -14.73 0.97 4.11
CA VAL A 66 -15.17 2.37 4.23
C VAL A 66 -14.30 3.15 5.22
N GLY A 67 -14.12 2.61 6.43
CA GLY A 67 -13.28 3.21 7.46
C GLY A 67 -11.83 3.39 7.00
N THR A 68 -11.29 2.41 6.28
CA THR A 68 -9.93 2.45 5.71
C THR A 68 -9.76 3.63 4.75
N PHE A 69 -10.66 3.79 3.78
CA PHE A 69 -10.60 4.90 2.81
C PHE A 69 -10.84 6.25 3.48
N VAL A 70 -11.88 6.37 4.31
CA VAL A 70 -12.25 7.62 4.99
C VAL A 70 -11.12 8.11 5.89
N LEU A 71 -10.60 7.25 6.77
CA LEU A 71 -9.54 7.65 7.70
C LEU A 71 -8.25 7.97 6.94
N SER A 72 -7.86 7.17 5.94
CA SER A 72 -6.65 7.45 5.15
C SER A 72 -6.76 8.78 4.40
N GLY A 73 -7.91 9.05 3.76
CA GLY A 73 -8.18 10.30 3.07
C GLY A 73 -8.13 11.52 4.00
N LEU A 74 -8.80 11.45 5.16
CA LEU A 74 -8.77 12.51 6.17
C LEU A 74 -7.34 12.78 6.69
N MET A 75 -6.55 11.73 6.91
CA MET A 75 -5.16 11.86 7.31
C MET A 75 -4.29 12.52 6.23
N VAL A 76 -4.55 12.26 4.94
CA VAL A 76 -3.90 12.96 3.82
C VAL A 76 -4.30 14.44 3.79
N VAL A 77 -5.56 14.78 4.02
CA VAL A 77 -6.00 16.19 4.10
C VAL A 77 -5.30 16.91 5.25
N LEU A 78 -5.24 16.29 6.43
CA LEU A 78 -4.52 16.83 7.58
C LEU A 78 -3.02 17.02 7.28
N ALA A 79 -2.39 16.03 6.63
CA ALA A 79 -1.01 16.14 6.18
C ALA A 79 -0.83 17.30 5.20
N ALA A 80 -1.75 17.49 4.24
CA ALA A 80 -1.71 18.57 3.27
C ALA A 80 -1.78 19.95 3.91
N ILE A 81 -2.64 20.13 4.91
CA ILE A 81 -2.77 21.39 5.66
C ILE A 81 -1.48 21.69 6.45
N ALA A 82 -0.92 20.66 7.09
CA ALA A 82 0.23 20.78 7.97
C ALA A 82 1.59 20.87 7.25
N LEU A 83 1.69 20.40 6.00
CA LEU A 83 2.96 20.30 5.28
C LEU A 83 3.53 21.70 4.94
N PRO A 84 4.81 22.00 5.22
CA PRO A 84 5.41 23.32 4.98
C PRO A 84 5.82 23.52 3.50
N VAL A 85 4.87 23.34 2.58
CA VAL A 85 5.07 23.53 1.12
C VAL A 85 4.22 24.68 0.57
N ALA A 86 4.41 25.03 -0.71
CA ALA A 86 3.61 26.05 -1.38
C ALA A 86 2.10 25.71 -1.37
N ARG A 87 1.24 26.74 -1.30
CA ARG A 87 -0.23 26.57 -1.27
C ARG A 87 -0.78 25.74 -2.43
N SER A 88 -0.21 25.86 -3.63
CA SER A 88 -0.59 25.05 -4.79
C SER A 88 -0.41 23.55 -4.54
N ARG A 89 0.72 23.15 -3.96
CA ARG A 89 1.01 21.76 -3.61
C ARG A 89 0.07 21.24 -2.52
N ARG A 90 -0.20 22.07 -1.50
CA ARG A 90 -1.18 21.73 -0.45
C ARG A 90 -2.58 21.56 -1.03
N GLY A 91 -2.99 22.44 -1.93
CA GLY A 91 -4.30 22.40 -2.59
C GLY A 91 -4.49 21.10 -3.36
N VAL A 92 -3.55 20.73 -4.23
CA VAL A 92 -3.63 19.47 -4.98
C VAL A 92 -3.63 18.26 -4.04
N LEU A 93 -2.77 18.25 -3.02
CA LEU A 93 -2.73 17.15 -2.05
C LEU A 93 -4.03 17.03 -1.23
N ALA A 94 -4.61 18.16 -0.81
CA ALA A 94 -5.88 18.20 -0.09
C ALA A 94 -7.05 17.73 -0.96
N VAL A 95 -7.07 18.09 -2.25
CA VAL A 95 -8.04 17.56 -3.22
C VAL A 95 -7.90 16.04 -3.35
N GLY A 96 -6.68 15.52 -3.43
CA GLY A 96 -6.42 14.08 -3.44
C GLY A 96 -6.96 13.38 -2.19
N GLY A 97 -6.64 13.88 -1.00
CA GLY A 97 -7.15 13.31 0.26
C GLY A 97 -8.67 13.40 0.41
N ALA A 98 -9.27 14.51 -0.03
CA ALA A 98 -10.72 14.67 -0.04
C ALA A 98 -11.38 13.68 -1.01
N ALA A 99 -10.81 13.50 -2.21
CA ALA A 99 -11.32 12.54 -3.19
C ALA A 99 -11.25 11.09 -2.69
N VAL A 100 -10.17 10.68 -1.99
CA VAL A 100 -10.09 9.38 -1.30
C VAL A 100 -11.16 9.24 -0.22
N THR A 101 -11.42 10.31 0.54
CA THR A 101 -12.46 10.31 1.58
C THR A 101 -13.85 10.14 0.98
N VAL A 102 -14.16 10.90 -0.08
CA VAL A 102 -15.45 10.82 -0.79
C VAL A 102 -15.60 9.46 -1.46
N LEU A 103 -14.54 8.92 -2.06
CA LEU A 103 -14.53 7.58 -2.66
C LEU A 103 -15.02 6.50 -1.69
N GLY A 104 -14.57 6.54 -0.43
CA GLY A 104 -15.01 5.60 0.61
C GLY A 104 -16.45 5.81 1.10
N LEU A 105 -17.05 6.97 0.85
CA LEU A 105 -18.42 7.32 1.25
C LEU A 105 -19.44 7.16 0.12
N LEU A 106 -18.97 7.05 -1.13
CA LEU A 106 -19.86 6.85 -2.26
C LEU A 106 -20.54 5.47 -2.14
N PRO A 107 -21.86 5.41 -2.34
CA PRO A 107 -22.54 4.13 -2.45
C PRO A 107 -21.99 3.37 -3.67
N ARG A 108 -21.95 2.05 -3.56
CA ARG A 108 -21.53 1.18 -4.66
C ARG A 108 -22.44 -0.03 -4.68
N ASP A 109 -23.28 -0.15 -5.70
CA ASP A 109 -24.34 -1.15 -5.69
C ASP A 109 -23.83 -2.58 -5.94
N SER A 110 -22.69 -2.73 -6.64
CA SER A 110 -22.14 -4.05 -6.96
C SER A 110 -20.62 -4.06 -7.15
N MET A 111 -20.03 -5.26 -7.01
CA MET A 111 -18.62 -5.49 -7.35
C MET A 111 -18.39 -5.52 -8.87
N ALA A 112 -19.41 -5.88 -9.66
CA ALA A 112 -19.27 -6.11 -11.10
C ALA A 112 -19.22 -4.83 -11.94
N VAL A 113 -19.80 -3.74 -11.45
CA VAL A 113 -19.92 -2.47 -12.19
C VAL A 113 -19.23 -1.36 -11.44
N VAL A 114 -18.38 -0.62 -12.14
CA VAL A 114 -17.77 0.62 -11.64
C VAL A 114 -18.62 1.80 -12.09
N GLU A 115 -19.26 2.45 -11.14
CA GLU A 115 -20.07 3.64 -11.40
C GLU A 115 -19.19 4.85 -11.75
N ALA A 116 -19.66 5.70 -12.67
CA ALA A 116 -18.96 6.92 -13.09
C ALA A 116 -18.50 7.84 -11.93
N PRO A 117 -19.30 8.13 -10.88
CA PRO A 117 -18.84 8.95 -9.75
C PRO A 117 -17.68 8.32 -8.98
N LEU A 118 -17.68 6.99 -8.82
CA LEU A 118 -16.63 6.24 -8.16
C LEU A 118 -15.32 6.34 -8.96
N LEU A 119 -15.39 6.09 -10.27
CA LEU A 119 -14.27 6.21 -11.19
C LEU A 119 -13.71 7.64 -11.20
N GLY A 120 -14.57 8.65 -11.25
CA GLY A 120 -14.18 10.06 -11.21
C GLY A 120 -13.41 10.40 -9.94
N CYS A 121 -13.90 9.98 -8.78
CA CYS A 121 -13.22 10.20 -7.50
C CYS A 121 -11.87 9.47 -7.43
N ALA A 122 -11.81 8.23 -7.91
CA ALA A 122 -10.57 7.46 -7.97
C ALA A 122 -9.52 8.14 -8.85
N LEU A 123 -9.90 8.60 -10.05
CA LEU A 123 -8.99 9.32 -10.96
C LEU A 123 -8.51 10.63 -10.35
N VAL A 124 -9.40 11.43 -9.74
CA VAL A 124 -9.01 12.67 -9.05
C VAL A 124 -8.03 12.37 -7.92
N ALA A 125 -8.28 11.34 -7.10
CA ALA A 125 -7.39 10.93 -6.03
C ALA A 125 -6.00 10.54 -6.56
N LEU A 126 -5.94 9.62 -7.52
CA LEU A 126 -4.70 9.10 -8.09
C LEU A 126 -3.87 10.20 -8.76
N LEU A 127 -4.50 11.02 -9.62
CA LEU A 127 -3.81 12.09 -10.33
C LEU A 127 -3.35 13.19 -9.37
N SER A 128 -4.15 13.54 -8.36
CA SER A 128 -3.75 14.52 -7.36
C SER A 128 -2.56 14.04 -6.53
N LEU A 129 -2.59 12.77 -6.08
CA LEU A 129 -1.49 12.16 -5.32
C LEU A 129 -0.22 11.95 -6.16
N ALA A 130 -0.33 11.79 -7.48
CA ALA A 130 0.82 11.69 -8.38
C ALA A 130 1.41 13.06 -8.76
N CYS A 131 0.55 14.06 -9.01
CA CYS A 131 0.95 15.36 -9.58
C CYS A 131 1.25 16.45 -8.55
N TRP A 132 0.90 16.28 -7.26
CA TRP A 132 1.17 17.30 -6.25
C TRP A 132 2.65 17.76 -6.15
N PRO A 133 3.70 16.96 -6.46
CA PRO A 133 5.08 17.44 -6.40
C PRO A 133 5.36 18.56 -7.41
N VAL A 134 4.73 18.50 -8.58
CA VAL A 134 4.89 19.49 -9.66
C VAL A 134 3.86 20.62 -9.60
N ALA A 135 2.94 20.59 -8.64
CA ALA A 135 1.88 21.59 -8.54
C ALA A 135 2.45 23.00 -8.28
N GLY A 136 2.41 23.85 -9.31
CA GLY A 136 2.82 25.25 -9.27
C GLY A 136 3.98 25.59 -10.21
N ARG A 137 4.27 26.89 -10.36
CA ARG A 137 5.17 27.42 -11.41
C ARG A 137 6.67 27.14 -11.19
N ARG A 138 7.09 26.64 -10.02
CA ARG A 138 8.50 26.46 -9.63
C ARG A 138 8.84 25.01 -9.31
N ALA A 139 8.31 24.06 -10.08
CA ALA A 139 8.69 22.66 -9.95
C ALA A 139 10.15 22.46 -10.38
N ARG A 140 10.96 21.88 -9.49
CA ARG A 140 12.35 21.51 -9.79
C ARG A 140 12.36 20.25 -10.66
N GLU A 141 13.47 19.98 -11.34
CA GLU A 141 13.63 18.77 -12.16
C GLU A 141 13.36 17.49 -11.36
N GLY A 142 13.89 17.39 -10.13
CA GLY A 142 13.61 16.26 -9.24
C GLY A 142 12.12 16.10 -8.87
N ASP A 143 11.33 17.18 -8.83
CA ASP A 143 9.89 17.10 -8.60
C ASP A 143 9.18 16.51 -9.83
N ARG A 144 9.65 16.85 -11.05
CA ARG A 144 9.11 16.34 -12.31
C ARG A 144 9.39 14.86 -12.50
N ILE A 145 10.60 14.41 -12.18
CA ILE A 145 10.96 12.98 -12.23
C ILE A 145 10.07 12.19 -11.29
N ARG A 146 9.90 12.66 -10.04
CA ARG A 146 9.03 12.00 -9.05
C ARG A 146 7.58 11.91 -9.53
N ALA A 147 7.00 13.02 -9.99
CA ALA A 147 5.64 13.02 -10.53
C ALA A 147 5.53 12.11 -11.77
N GLY A 148 6.53 12.11 -12.65
CA GLY A 148 6.59 11.22 -13.81
C GLY A 148 6.59 9.74 -13.42
N VAL A 149 7.39 9.35 -12.42
CA VAL A 149 7.39 7.98 -11.89
C VAL A 149 6.05 7.62 -11.27
N LEU A 150 5.47 8.49 -10.43
CA LEU A 150 4.16 8.23 -9.83
C LEU A 150 3.06 8.13 -10.88
N LEU A 151 3.09 8.98 -11.93
CA LEU A 151 2.17 8.90 -13.06
C LEU A 151 2.36 7.63 -13.89
N ALA A 152 3.60 7.18 -14.10
CA ALA A 152 3.88 5.90 -14.76
C ALA A 152 3.31 4.74 -13.94
N LEU A 153 3.43 4.78 -12.60
CA LEU A 153 2.80 3.79 -11.73
C LEU A 153 1.27 3.83 -11.83
N VAL A 154 0.66 5.02 -11.88
CA VAL A 154 -0.80 5.17 -12.09
C VAL A 154 -1.21 4.64 -13.47
N ALA A 155 -0.45 4.93 -14.53
CA ALA A 155 -0.71 4.42 -15.87
C ALA A 155 -0.60 2.88 -15.92
N GLY A 156 0.35 2.31 -15.18
CA GLY A 156 0.50 0.87 -15.03
C GLY A 156 -0.72 0.19 -14.39
N LEU A 157 -1.53 0.89 -13.58
CA LEU A 157 -2.80 0.36 -13.09
C LEU A 157 -3.80 0.13 -14.21
N GLY A 158 -3.83 1.04 -15.20
CA GLY A 158 -4.64 0.88 -16.41
C GLY A 158 -4.19 -0.31 -17.25
N LEU A 159 -2.88 -0.56 -17.33
CA LEU A 159 -2.34 -1.77 -17.97
C LEU A 159 -2.69 -3.02 -17.19
N ALA A 160 -2.62 -2.99 -15.86
CA ALA A 160 -3.01 -4.10 -14.99
C ALA A 160 -4.51 -4.42 -15.11
N ALA A 161 -5.36 -3.42 -15.40
CA ALA A 161 -6.80 -3.64 -15.61
C ALA A 161 -7.11 -4.40 -16.92
N VAL A 162 -6.20 -4.39 -17.89
CA VAL A 162 -6.38 -5.02 -19.21
C VAL A 162 -5.55 -6.31 -19.35
N GLY A 163 -4.51 -6.48 -18.52
CA GLY A 163 -3.63 -7.65 -18.54
C GLY A 163 -3.84 -8.62 -17.37
N ASP A 164 -3.00 -9.65 -17.33
CA ASP A 164 -2.97 -10.67 -16.26
C ASP A 164 -2.08 -10.28 -15.05
N LEU A 165 -1.68 -9.01 -14.99
CA LEU A 165 -0.91 -8.48 -13.87
C LEU A 165 -1.89 -8.30 -12.71
N GLY A 166 -1.89 -9.21 -11.74
CA GLY A 166 -2.79 -9.21 -10.57
C GLY A 166 -3.21 -7.81 -10.11
N TYR A 167 -4.41 -7.38 -10.55
CA TYR A 167 -4.85 -6.00 -10.48
C TYR A 167 -4.96 -5.53 -9.02
N GLY A 168 -5.54 -6.38 -8.17
CA GLY A 168 -5.68 -6.16 -6.74
C GLY A 168 -4.34 -5.93 -6.03
N ALA A 169 -3.32 -6.71 -6.36
CA ALA A 169 -1.98 -6.53 -5.80
C ALA A 169 -1.36 -5.22 -6.26
N TYR A 170 -1.45 -4.92 -7.56
CA TYR A 170 -0.89 -3.69 -8.14
C TYR A 170 -1.54 -2.44 -7.54
N GLU A 171 -2.86 -2.42 -7.41
CA GLU A 171 -3.61 -1.31 -6.80
C GLU A 171 -3.13 -1.02 -5.38
N ARG A 172 -2.99 -2.05 -4.54
CA ARG A 172 -2.52 -1.92 -3.15
C ARG A 172 -1.10 -1.35 -3.09
N VAL A 173 -0.20 -1.88 -3.92
CA VAL A 173 1.19 -1.40 -4.02
C VAL A 173 1.23 0.06 -4.48
N LEU A 174 0.44 0.42 -5.50
CA LEU A 174 0.33 1.77 -6.01
C LEU A 174 -0.16 2.74 -4.93
N ALA A 175 -1.24 2.40 -4.22
CA ALA A 175 -1.79 3.24 -3.17
C ALA A 175 -0.79 3.44 -2.02
N VAL A 176 -0.09 2.37 -1.60
CA VAL A 176 1.00 2.47 -0.61
C VAL A 176 2.15 3.32 -1.13
N ALA A 177 2.52 3.22 -2.41
CA ALA A 177 3.57 4.05 -3.01
C ALA A 177 3.19 5.54 -3.05
N LEU A 178 1.95 5.86 -3.44
CA LEU A 178 1.44 7.23 -3.47
C LEU A 178 1.38 7.85 -2.07
N LEU A 179 0.80 7.14 -1.10
CA LEU A 179 0.74 7.60 0.30
C LEU A 179 2.14 7.65 0.93
N GLY A 180 2.99 6.65 0.64
CA GLY A 180 4.37 6.58 1.09
C GLY A 180 5.20 7.76 0.60
N HIS A 181 4.96 8.23 -0.63
CA HIS A 181 5.62 9.43 -1.13
C HIS A 181 5.28 10.68 -0.31
N VAL A 182 4.01 10.84 0.09
CA VAL A 182 3.57 11.92 0.97
C VAL A 182 4.25 11.81 2.34
N ALA A 183 4.33 10.60 2.90
CA ALA A 183 5.01 10.35 4.16
C ALA A 183 6.50 10.67 4.10
N LEU A 184 7.19 10.26 3.04
CA LEU A 184 8.60 10.58 2.82
C LEU A 184 8.84 12.10 2.73
N ALA A 185 7.98 12.82 2.02
CA ALA A 185 8.08 14.27 1.92
C ALA A 185 7.85 14.97 3.28
N ALA A 186 6.89 14.49 4.07
CA ALA A 186 6.60 15.03 5.39
C ALA A 186 7.72 14.72 6.41
N LEU A 187 8.25 13.49 6.38
CA LEU A 187 9.40 13.08 7.18
C LEU A 187 10.64 13.88 6.84
N HIS A 188 10.91 14.10 5.56
CA HIS A 188 12.01 14.95 5.12
C HIS A 188 11.85 16.39 5.62
N ALA A 189 10.65 16.97 5.51
CA ALA A 189 10.36 18.31 6.03
C ALA A 189 10.56 18.40 7.55
N TRP A 190 10.16 17.37 8.29
CA TRP A 190 10.36 17.27 9.73
C TRP A 190 11.84 17.10 10.12
N TRP A 191 12.58 16.30 9.36
CA TRP A 191 14.02 16.12 9.55
C TRP A 191 14.78 17.42 9.33
N VAL A 192 14.49 18.13 8.24
CA VAL A 192 15.09 19.44 7.92
C VAL A 192 14.74 20.50 8.97
N ALA A 193 13.56 20.42 9.57
CA ALA A 193 13.15 21.29 10.66
C ALA A 193 13.92 21.04 11.99
N GLY A 194 14.80 20.04 12.05
CA GLY A 194 15.68 19.78 13.19
C GLY A 194 14.98 19.18 14.41
N HIS A 195 13.76 18.68 14.26
CA HIS A 195 13.05 18.04 15.35
C HIS A 195 13.64 16.66 15.65
N ARG A 196 14.17 16.48 16.86
CA ARG A 196 14.73 15.20 17.30
C ARG A 196 13.61 14.22 17.66
N LEU A 197 13.78 12.95 17.27
CA LEU A 197 13.01 11.83 17.80
C LEU A 197 13.29 11.66 19.29
N GLY A 198 12.48 12.29 20.15
CA GLY A 198 12.37 11.99 21.59
C GLY A 198 13.68 11.70 22.33
N SER A 199 13.58 10.86 23.36
CA SER A 199 14.71 10.37 24.14
C SER A 199 15.43 9.21 23.41
N ARG A 200 16.69 8.92 23.79
CA ARG A 200 17.47 7.78 23.25
C ARG A 200 16.71 6.45 23.20
N PRO A 201 15.96 6.01 24.24
CA PRO A 201 15.21 4.75 24.16
C PRO A 201 14.13 4.76 23.09
N VAL A 202 13.42 5.88 22.88
CA VAL A 202 12.43 6.00 21.81
C VAL A 202 13.08 5.85 20.44
N ARG A 203 14.27 6.44 20.23
CA ARG A 203 15.02 6.28 18.98
C ARG A 203 15.42 4.83 18.73
N MET A 204 15.89 4.14 19.76
CA MET A 204 16.30 2.73 19.64
C MET A 204 15.10 1.82 19.39
N ALA A 205 13.98 2.06 20.06
CA ALA A 205 12.74 1.32 19.81
C ALA A 205 12.24 1.53 18.37
N VAL A 206 12.18 2.79 17.90
CA VAL A 206 11.78 3.09 16.52
C VAL A 206 12.74 2.45 15.52
N ALA A 207 14.06 2.54 15.74
CA ALA A 207 15.04 1.93 14.86
C ALA A 207 14.90 0.40 14.82
N ALA A 208 14.70 -0.25 15.97
CA ALA A 208 14.48 -1.69 16.06
C ALA A 208 13.20 -2.12 15.32
N VAL A 209 12.10 -1.39 15.49
CA VAL A 209 10.84 -1.64 14.77
C VAL A 209 11.02 -1.49 13.26
N VAL A 210 11.67 -0.41 12.81
CA VAL A 210 11.91 -0.16 11.38
C VAL A 210 12.82 -1.22 10.77
N LEU A 211 13.92 -1.58 11.45
CA LEU A 211 14.84 -2.64 11.00
C LEU A 211 14.17 -4.00 10.98
N GLY A 212 13.37 -4.32 12.01
CA GLY A 212 12.60 -5.57 12.07
C GLY A 212 11.59 -5.66 10.93
N ALA A 213 10.83 -4.60 10.68
CA ALA A 213 9.89 -4.53 9.57
C ALA A 213 10.58 -4.64 8.21
N ALA A 214 11.69 -3.92 8.01
CA ALA A 214 12.48 -4.00 6.78
C ALA A 214 13.06 -5.42 6.55
N GLY A 215 13.54 -6.07 7.62
CA GLY A 215 14.01 -7.45 7.56
C GLY A 215 12.90 -8.44 7.23
N MET A 216 11.71 -8.27 7.80
CA MET A 216 10.54 -9.12 7.50
C MET A 216 10.08 -8.96 6.05
N VAL A 217 9.92 -7.73 5.56
CA VAL A 217 9.55 -7.45 4.16
C VAL A 217 10.63 -7.99 3.22
N GLY A 218 11.91 -7.73 3.53
CA GLY A 218 13.03 -8.27 2.78
C GLY A 218 12.97 -9.80 2.69
N GLY A 219 12.75 -10.48 3.82
CA GLY A 219 12.61 -11.94 3.87
C GLY A 219 11.46 -12.47 3.00
N ILE A 220 10.27 -11.85 3.07
CA ILE A 220 9.12 -12.22 2.23
C ILE A 220 9.50 -12.08 0.75
N VAL A 221 9.98 -10.89 0.34
CA VAL A 221 10.36 -10.61 -1.06
C VAL A 221 11.42 -11.60 -1.55
N THR A 222 12.45 -11.87 -0.75
CA THR A 222 13.50 -12.82 -1.10
C THR A 222 12.94 -14.22 -1.33
N THR A 223 12.03 -14.71 -0.48
CA THR A 223 11.45 -16.05 -0.65
C THR A 223 10.43 -16.15 -1.79
N VAL A 224 9.84 -15.04 -2.22
CA VAL A 224 8.99 -14.99 -3.41
C VAL A 224 9.85 -15.05 -4.69
N VAL A 225 10.97 -14.31 -4.72
CA VAL A 225 11.88 -14.27 -5.88
C VAL A 225 12.74 -15.54 -5.98
N MET A 226 13.17 -16.06 -4.83
CA MET A 226 14.00 -17.25 -4.71
C MET A 226 13.36 -18.23 -3.70
N PRO A 227 12.38 -19.04 -4.16
CA PRO A 227 11.71 -20.01 -3.30
C PRO A 227 12.69 -21.05 -2.76
N ALA A 228 12.42 -21.53 -1.54
CA ALA A 228 13.18 -22.66 -1.01
C ALA A 228 12.68 -23.96 -1.64
N HIS A 229 13.61 -24.81 -2.06
CA HIS A 229 13.30 -26.09 -2.70
C HIS A 229 13.54 -27.23 -1.72
N VAL A 230 12.51 -28.03 -1.48
CA VAL A 230 12.61 -29.28 -0.72
C VAL A 230 12.33 -30.42 -1.68
N SER A 231 13.36 -31.23 -1.97
CA SER A 231 13.23 -32.41 -2.81
C SER A 231 12.99 -33.63 -1.93
N MET A 232 11.84 -34.28 -2.09
CA MET A 232 11.55 -35.57 -1.48
C MET A 232 11.64 -36.67 -2.54
N GLN A 233 11.54 -37.93 -2.10
CA GLN A 233 11.71 -39.10 -2.96
C GLN A 233 10.75 -39.12 -4.15
N TYR A 234 9.53 -38.60 -4.00
CA TYR A 234 8.48 -38.65 -5.03
C TYR A 234 7.91 -37.29 -5.44
N VAL A 235 8.22 -36.23 -4.69
CA VAL A 235 7.63 -34.88 -4.86
C VAL A 235 8.72 -33.83 -4.63
N ASP A 236 8.75 -32.81 -5.48
CA ASP A 236 9.48 -31.57 -5.24
C ASP A 236 8.51 -30.50 -4.73
N ILE A 237 8.87 -29.84 -3.63
CA ILE A 237 8.03 -28.80 -3.01
C ILE A 237 8.78 -27.48 -3.08
N ARG A 238 8.15 -26.46 -3.68
CA ARG A 238 8.64 -25.07 -3.59
C ARG A 238 7.92 -24.37 -2.45
N LEU A 239 8.69 -23.79 -1.52
CA LEU A 239 8.18 -23.07 -0.37
C LEU A 239 8.45 -21.57 -0.56
N ALA A 240 7.42 -20.75 -0.41
CA ALA A 240 7.53 -19.30 -0.37
C ALA A 240 6.78 -18.76 0.85
N LEU A 241 7.25 -17.65 1.44
CA LEU A 241 6.48 -16.98 2.49
C LEU A 241 5.28 -16.28 1.84
N SER A 242 4.11 -16.44 2.45
CA SER A 242 2.91 -15.76 1.99
C SER A 242 3.01 -14.27 2.28
N PRO A 243 2.76 -13.39 1.29
CA PRO A 243 2.65 -11.96 1.51
C PRO A 243 1.31 -11.57 2.16
N SER A 244 0.36 -12.49 2.27
CA SER A 244 -0.96 -12.20 2.83
C SER A 244 -0.96 -12.26 4.37
N PRO A 245 -1.46 -11.23 5.07
CA PRO A 245 -1.60 -11.25 6.51
C PRO A 245 -2.66 -12.25 6.99
N SER A 246 -3.60 -12.66 6.14
CA SER A 246 -4.57 -13.73 6.44
C SER A 246 -3.91 -15.09 6.70
N ASP A 247 -2.73 -15.29 6.12
CA ASP A 247 -2.03 -16.58 6.13
C ASP A 247 -1.05 -16.65 7.31
N LEU A 248 -1.00 -15.63 8.18
CA LEU A 248 -0.17 -15.65 9.40
C LEU A 248 -0.49 -16.88 10.25
N GLY A 249 0.55 -17.65 10.59
CA GLY A 249 0.40 -18.90 11.33
C GLY A 249 -0.21 -20.05 10.52
N ARG A 250 -0.28 -19.95 9.19
CA ARG A 250 -0.84 -20.99 8.32
C ARG A 250 0.15 -21.45 7.25
N VAL A 251 0.03 -22.71 6.88
CA VAL A 251 0.64 -23.32 5.70
C VAL A 251 -0.48 -23.64 4.73
N VAL A 252 -0.43 -23.04 3.53
CA VAL A 252 -1.42 -23.24 2.46
C VAL A 252 -0.77 -24.01 1.33
N VAL A 253 -1.35 -25.15 0.98
CA VAL A 253 -0.96 -25.94 -0.19
C VAL A 253 -2.07 -25.83 -1.22
N PRO A 254 -1.89 -25.04 -2.30
CA PRO A 254 -2.92 -24.92 -3.31
C PRO A 254 -3.03 -26.23 -4.09
N THR A 255 -4.24 -26.78 -4.18
CA THR A 255 -4.49 -27.98 -4.99
C THR A 255 -5.66 -27.76 -5.95
N VAL A 256 -5.71 -28.53 -7.03
CA VAL A 256 -6.74 -28.43 -8.08
C VAL A 256 -8.16 -28.70 -7.54
N LEU A 257 -8.26 -29.41 -6.41
CA LEU A 257 -9.53 -29.80 -5.78
C LEU A 257 -9.91 -28.93 -4.57
N GLY A 258 -9.09 -27.92 -4.24
CA GLY A 258 -9.24 -27.08 -3.05
C GLY A 258 -7.96 -27.05 -2.21
N ASP A 259 -7.74 -25.95 -1.49
CA ASP A 259 -6.51 -25.72 -0.76
C ASP A 259 -6.45 -26.59 0.51
N LEU A 260 -5.29 -27.20 0.78
CA LEU A 260 -5.01 -27.85 2.06
C LEU A 260 -4.39 -26.82 3.00
N GLU A 261 -5.06 -26.57 4.12
CA GLU A 261 -4.59 -25.63 5.15
C GLU A 261 -4.12 -26.39 6.40
N ALA A 262 -2.93 -26.03 6.90
CA ALA A 262 -2.43 -26.46 8.20
C ALA A 262 -2.05 -25.25 9.04
N GLY A 263 -2.59 -25.15 10.27
CA GLY A 263 -2.28 -24.07 11.19
C GLY A 263 -1.13 -24.42 12.15
N PHE A 264 -0.36 -23.43 12.57
CA PHE A 264 0.62 -23.55 13.65
C PHE A 264 0.52 -22.37 14.61
N ALA A 265 0.78 -22.61 15.90
CA ALA A 265 0.68 -21.59 16.92
C ALA A 265 1.87 -20.62 16.85
N GLY A 266 1.65 -19.36 16.49
CA GLY A 266 2.67 -18.32 16.49
C GLY A 266 2.38 -17.14 15.55
N ILE A 267 3.22 -16.11 15.61
CA ILE A 267 3.15 -14.90 14.77
C ILE A 267 4.18 -15.00 13.63
N ALA A 268 4.30 -16.17 12.98
CA ALA A 268 5.19 -16.32 11.83
C ALA A 268 4.44 -16.01 10.53
N PRO A 269 5.13 -15.47 9.51
CA PRO A 269 4.55 -15.31 8.17
C PRO A 269 4.00 -16.64 7.67
N GLY A 270 2.89 -16.60 6.95
CA GLY A 270 2.33 -17.79 6.33
C GLY A 270 3.30 -18.43 5.35
N VAL A 271 3.10 -19.71 5.04
CA VAL A 271 3.91 -20.44 4.07
C VAL A 271 3.01 -20.96 2.96
N ARG A 272 3.36 -20.70 1.70
CA ARG A 272 2.74 -21.34 0.54
C ARG A 272 3.65 -22.44 0.03
N ALA A 273 3.10 -23.63 -0.14
CA ALA A 273 3.81 -24.78 -0.67
C ALA A 273 3.24 -25.16 -2.04
N PHE A 274 4.09 -25.24 -3.06
CA PHE A 274 3.72 -25.65 -4.40
C PHE A 274 4.32 -27.03 -4.68
N PRO A 275 3.58 -28.12 -4.44
CA PRO A 275 4.05 -29.47 -4.71
C PRO A 275 4.03 -29.74 -6.22
N GLN A 276 5.10 -30.36 -6.72
CA GLN A 276 5.23 -30.87 -8.08
C GLN A 276 5.67 -32.33 -8.01
N VAL A 277 4.92 -33.23 -8.63
CA VAL A 277 5.28 -34.65 -8.70
C VAL A 277 6.45 -34.80 -9.69
N LYS A 278 7.47 -35.58 -9.32
CA LYS A 278 8.63 -35.83 -10.19
C LYS A 278 8.21 -36.61 -11.44
N ALA A 279 8.75 -36.24 -12.59
CA ALA A 279 8.41 -36.83 -13.89
C ALA A 279 8.61 -38.35 -13.93
N ASP A 280 9.61 -38.88 -13.20
CA ASP A 280 9.94 -40.31 -13.13
C ASP A 280 8.83 -41.16 -12.45
N VAL A 281 7.96 -40.52 -11.66
CA VAL A 281 6.81 -41.19 -11.03
C VAL A 281 5.60 -41.17 -11.96
N VAL A 282 5.43 -40.10 -12.72
CA VAL A 282 4.32 -39.94 -13.68
C VAL A 282 4.39 -41.01 -14.77
N THR A 283 5.60 -41.33 -15.25
CA THR A 283 5.85 -42.40 -16.25
C THR A 283 5.71 -43.82 -15.70
N SER A 284 5.64 -44.00 -14.37
CA SER A 284 5.38 -45.32 -13.76
C SER A 284 3.88 -45.59 -13.54
N ILE A 285 3.05 -44.55 -13.65
CA ILE A 285 1.59 -44.59 -13.46
C ILE A 285 0.86 -44.45 -14.82
N GLY A 286 1.58 -44.13 -15.90
CA GLY A 286 1.07 -44.08 -17.29
C GLY A 286 2.15 -44.38 -18.32
#